data_AF-A0A9E6EYY4-F1
#
_entry.id   AF-A0A9E6EYY4-F1
#
_cell.length_a   1.000
_cell.length_b   1.000
_cell.length_c   1.000
_cell.angle_alpha   90.00
_cell.angle_beta   90.00
_cell.angle_gamma   90.00
#
_symmetry.space_group_name_H-M   'P 1'
#
loop_
_entity.id
_entity.type
_entity.pdbx_description
1 polymer ?
#
loop_
_entity_poly.entity_id
_entity_poly.type
_entity_poly.pdbx_seq_one_letter_code
_entity_poly.pdbx_strand_id
1 'polypeptide(L)'
;MKQDEKIIKNNILIAEFMGGKPTNALGSIAWDLPDFPGLQLVLFYDSSWDWLMPVINAIEKIGESNRYWGTLCKITTTYIEIGDVLLDFKLKQYNTKIQGTWMAVVEFIKQYNKTKKKFKY
;
A
#
# COMPACT_ATOMS: atom_id res chain seq x y z
N MET A 1 -12.29 5.88 17.68
CA MET A 1 -11.29 4.98 18.29
C MET A 1 -10.86 3.81 17.40
N LYS A 2 -11.76 2.99 16.82
CA LYS A 2 -11.35 1.85 15.95
C LYS A 2 -10.87 2.23 14.54
N GLN A 3 -11.28 3.40 14.02
CA GLN A 3 -10.97 3.84 12.66
C GLN A 3 -9.51 4.32 12.53
N ASP A 4 -9.03 5.11 13.49
CA ASP A 4 -7.70 5.72 13.47
C ASP A 4 -6.61 4.65 13.64
N GLU A 5 -6.84 3.67 14.52
CA GLU A 5 -5.95 2.52 14.70
C GLU A 5 -5.80 1.69 13.42
N LYS A 6 -6.90 1.54 12.66
CA LYS A 6 -6.88 0.83 11.37
C LYS A 6 -6.08 1.60 10.32
N ILE A 7 -6.22 2.93 10.27
CA ILE A 7 -5.44 3.78 9.36
C ILE A 7 -3.95 3.64 9.67
N ILE A 8 -3.56 3.79 10.94
CA ILE A 8 -2.17 3.66 11.39
C ILE A 8 -1.58 2.29 11.00
N LYS A 9 -2.28 1.19 11.31
CA LYS A 9 -1.82 -0.17 11.00
C LYS A 9 -1.64 -0.40 9.50
N ASN A 10 -2.53 0.13 8.68
CA ASN A 10 -2.45 0.01 7.23
C ASN A 10 -1.31 0.86 6.65
N ASN A 11 -1.08 2.07 7.17
CA ASN A 11 0.02 2.93 6.71
C ASN A 11 1.39 2.33 7.10
N ILE A 12 1.48 1.69 8.26
CA ILE A 12 2.66 0.91 8.67
C ILE A 12 2.91 -0.24 7.68
N LEU A 13 1.87 -1.00 7.32
CA LEU A 13 1.99 -2.09 6.35
C LEU A 13 2.54 -1.60 4.99
N ILE A 14 2.11 -0.41 4.55
CA ILE A 14 2.63 0.20 3.32
C ILE A 14 4.10 0.60 3.48
N ALA A 15 4.46 1.24 4.60
CA ALA A 15 5.86 1.59 4.89
C ALA A 15 6.78 0.36 4.86
N GLU A 16 6.38 -0.74 5.49
CA GLU A 16 7.14 -2.00 5.48
C GLU A 16 7.29 -2.57 4.07
N PHE A 17 6.23 -2.51 3.26
CA PHE A 17 6.27 -2.94 1.86
C PHE A 17 7.25 -2.13 1.02
N MET A 18 7.36 -0.82 1.29
CA MET A 18 8.33 0.08 0.66
C MET A 18 9.76 -0.06 1.22
N GLY A 19 10.01 -1.04 2.10
CA GLY A 19 11.32 -1.26 2.70
C GLY A 19 11.66 -0.34 3.88
N GLY A 20 10.65 0.37 4.39
CA GLY A 20 10.76 1.24 5.55
C GLY A 20 11.16 0.49 6.81
N LYS A 21 12.03 1.09 7.62
CA LYS A 21 12.49 0.53 8.89
C LYS A 21 12.06 1.41 10.06
N PRO A 22 11.38 0.84 11.08
CA PRO A 22 11.10 1.59 12.29
C PRO A 22 12.40 1.84 13.06
N THR A 23 12.54 3.04 13.60
CA THR A 23 13.65 3.46 14.44
C THR A 23 13.15 4.29 15.61
N ASN A 24 13.89 4.30 16.70
CA ASN A 24 13.58 5.16 17.84
C ASN A 24 14.26 6.52 17.63
N ALA A 25 13.46 7.58 17.53
CA ALA A 25 13.93 8.95 17.45
C ALA A 25 13.18 9.82 18.44
N LEU A 26 13.91 10.55 19.29
CA LEU A 26 13.34 11.48 20.27
C LEU A 26 12.26 10.84 21.18
N GLY A 27 12.44 9.58 21.57
CA GLY A 27 11.50 8.85 22.41
C GLY A 27 10.21 8.39 21.71
N SER A 28 10.14 8.54 20.38
CA SER A 28 9.01 8.09 19.55
C SER A 28 9.49 7.14 18.45
N ILE A 29 8.56 6.33 17.91
CA ILE A 29 8.83 5.53 16.72
C ILE A 29 8.78 6.44 15.50
N ALA A 30 9.88 6.52 14.77
CA ALA A 30 9.98 7.14 13.47
C ALA A 30 10.31 6.09 12.41
N TRP A 31 10.11 6.43 11.13
CA TRP A 31 10.34 5.54 10.00
C TRP A 31 11.42 6.09 9.11
N ASP A 32 12.47 5.30 8.90
CA ASP A 32 13.45 5.52 7.84
C ASP A 32 12.91 4.90 6.55
N LEU A 33 12.55 5.74 5.57
CA LEU A 33 11.95 5.33 4.32
C LEU A 33 12.92 5.61 3.16
N PRO A 34 13.21 4.63 2.29
CA PRO A 34 14.17 4.81 1.19
C PRO A 34 13.85 6.00 0.26
N ASP A 35 12.56 6.28 0.06
CA ASP A 35 12.10 7.32 -0.86
C ASP A 35 11.91 8.70 -0.21
N PHE A 36 12.12 8.83 1.11
CA PHE A 36 11.90 10.09 1.83
C PHE A 36 13.17 10.56 2.57
N PRO A 37 13.51 11.85 2.49
CA PRO A 37 14.62 12.37 3.26
C PRO A 37 14.26 12.43 4.75
N GLY A 38 15.15 11.89 5.59
CA GLY A 38 15.04 11.96 7.04
C GLY A 38 13.97 11.05 7.63
N LEU A 39 13.85 11.12 8.97
CA LEU A 39 12.96 10.25 9.73
C LEU A 39 11.52 10.74 9.74
N GLN A 40 10.60 9.86 9.35
CA GLN A 40 9.18 10.17 9.26
C GLN A 40 8.45 9.76 10.55
N LEU A 41 7.94 10.73 11.29
CA LEU A 41 7.14 10.48 12.50
C LEU A 41 5.69 10.10 12.16
N VAL A 42 5.20 10.53 11.00
CA VAL A 42 3.83 10.29 10.54
C VAL A 42 3.87 9.75 9.11
N LEU A 43 3.03 8.77 8.83
CA LEU A 43 2.91 8.12 7.53
C LEU A 43 1.58 8.54 6.89
N PHE A 44 1.63 9.30 5.78
CA PHE A 44 0.45 9.92 5.15
C PHE A 44 -0.09 9.16 3.93
N TYR A 45 0.13 7.85 3.86
CA TYR A 45 -0.30 7.04 2.71
C TYR A 45 -1.82 7.03 2.45
N ASP A 46 -2.64 7.31 3.46
CA ASP A 46 -4.10 7.36 3.34
C ASP A 46 -4.65 8.72 2.87
N SER A 47 -3.83 9.76 2.97
CA SER A 47 -4.26 11.16 2.86
C SER A 47 -3.41 12.01 1.91
N SER A 48 -2.24 11.54 1.47
CA SER A 48 -1.38 12.22 0.49
C SER A 48 -1.09 11.36 -0.74
N TRP A 49 -1.34 11.94 -1.93
CA TRP A 49 -0.96 11.32 -3.20
C TRP A 49 0.55 11.26 -3.38
N ASP A 50 1.31 12.23 -2.88
CA ASP A 50 2.78 12.21 -2.97
C ASP A 50 3.36 11.00 -2.23
N TRP A 51 2.67 10.55 -1.18
CA TRP A 51 3.02 9.34 -0.44
C TRP A 51 2.54 8.07 -1.15
N LEU A 52 1.35 8.10 -1.74
CA LEU A 52 0.74 6.91 -2.34
C LEU A 52 1.27 6.58 -3.75
N MET A 53 1.66 7.59 -4.54
CA MET A 53 2.13 7.41 -5.91
C MET A 53 3.40 6.54 -6.02
N PRO A 54 4.45 6.72 -5.19
CA PRO A 54 5.61 5.81 -5.20
C PRO A 54 5.22 4.35 -4.97
N VAL A 55 4.22 4.10 -4.12
CA VAL A 55 3.72 2.75 -3.80
C VAL A 55 3.02 2.14 -5.01
N ILE A 56 2.19 2.92 -5.71
CA ILE A 56 1.52 2.47 -6.94
C ILE A 56 2.56 2.08 -7.99
N ASN A 57 3.57 2.92 -8.20
CA ASN A 57 4.66 2.62 -9.14
C ASN A 57 5.43 1.34 -8.75
N ALA A 58 5.65 1.09 -7.45
CA ALA A 58 6.29 -0.14 -6.98
C ALA A 58 5.42 -1.38 -7.26
N ILE A 59 4.10 -1.27 -7.09
CA ILE A 59 3.14 -2.33 -7.40
C ILE A 59 3.10 -2.63 -8.91
N GLU A 60 3.06 -1.60 -9.75
CA GLU A 60 3.07 -1.75 -11.21
C GLU A 60 4.33 -2.46 -11.71
N LYS A 61 5.50 -2.08 -11.19
CA LYS A 61 6.78 -2.77 -11.49
C LYS A 61 6.76 -4.25 -11.11
N ILE A 62 6.11 -4.60 -10.00
CA ILE A 62 5.94 -6.01 -9.59
C ILE A 62 5.12 -6.76 -10.64
N GLY A 63 4.05 -6.15 -11.15
CA GLY A 63 3.22 -6.70 -12.22
C GLY A 63 4.00 -6.93 -13.51
N GLU A 64 4.77 -5.94 -13.97
CA GLU A 64 5.60 -6.06 -15.18
C GLU A 64 6.62 -7.20 -15.10
N SER A 65 7.24 -7.38 -13.93
CA SER A 65 8.25 -8.44 -13.71
C SER A 65 7.66 -9.85 -13.65
N ASN A 66 6.34 -9.98 -13.46
CA ASN A 66 5.64 -11.25 -13.35
C ASN A 66 4.69 -11.42 -14.55
N ARG A 67 5.08 -12.21 -15.57
CA ARG A 67 4.22 -12.56 -16.73
C ARG A 67 2.88 -13.25 -16.37
N TYR A 68 2.67 -13.61 -15.10
CA TYR A 68 1.46 -14.21 -14.55
C TYR A 68 0.61 -13.22 -13.71
N TRP A 69 1.02 -11.95 -13.64
CA TRP A 69 0.36 -10.89 -12.87
C TRP A 69 0.21 -9.62 -13.73
N GLY A 70 -0.69 -9.61 -14.71
CA GLY A 70 -1.10 -8.35 -15.38
C GLY A 70 -1.70 -7.38 -14.36
N THR A 71 -0.90 -6.46 -13.83
CA THR A 71 -1.38 -5.50 -12.83
C THR A 71 -2.05 -4.33 -13.53
N LEU A 72 -3.33 -4.50 -13.87
CA LEU A 72 -4.18 -3.40 -14.34
C LEU A 72 -4.57 -2.56 -13.12
N CYS A 73 -3.82 -1.49 -12.83
CA CYS A 73 -4.19 -0.47 -11.84
C CYS A 73 -5.16 0.56 -12.47
N LYS A 74 -6.45 0.24 -12.64
CA LYS A 74 -7.41 1.19 -13.25
C LYS A 74 -8.17 1.96 -12.19
N ILE A 75 -7.66 3.13 -11.82
CA ILE A 75 -8.30 4.07 -10.88
C ILE A 75 -9.28 4.98 -11.63
N THR A 76 -10.59 4.73 -11.50
CA THR A 76 -11.64 5.67 -11.96
C THR A 76 -12.40 6.26 -10.78
N THR A 77 -13.30 7.23 -11.01
CA THR A 77 -14.20 7.81 -9.99
C THR A 77 -15.07 6.78 -9.27
N THR A 78 -15.09 5.52 -9.72
CA THR A 78 -16.09 4.53 -9.30
C THR A 78 -15.54 3.11 -9.12
N TYR A 79 -14.27 2.83 -9.47
CA TYR A 79 -13.61 1.55 -9.20
C TYR A 79 -12.08 1.68 -9.30
N ILE A 80 -11.37 0.82 -8.55
CA ILE A 80 -9.93 0.63 -8.63
C ILE A 80 -9.68 -0.84 -8.89
N GLU A 81 -9.28 -1.14 -10.12
CA GLU A 81 -8.77 -2.45 -10.50
C GLU A 81 -7.28 -2.47 -10.13
N ILE A 82 -6.74 -3.54 -9.53
CA ILE A 82 -5.29 -3.81 -9.39
C ILE A 82 -5.11 -5.33 -9.54
N GLY A 83 -4.71 -5.82 -10.72
CA GLY A 83 -4.33 -7.24 -10.96
C GLY A 83 -5.10 -7.99 -12.05
N ASP A 84 -4.51 -9.07 -12.57
CA ASP A 84 -5.06 -9.92 -13.65
C ASP A 84 -6.00 -10.99 -13.05
N VAL A 85 -7.21 -11.03 -13.59
CA VAL A 85 -8.21 -12.13 -13.67
C VAL A 85 -8.71 -12.85 -12.40
N LEU A 86 -8.05 -12.83 -11.23
CA LEU A 86 -8.50 -13.65 -10.09
C LEU A 86 -8.56 -12.91 -8.75
N LEU A 87 -8.98 -11.65 -8.75
CA LEU A 87 -9.42 -10.98 -7.54
C LEU A 87 -10.82 -10.42 -7.75
N ASP A 88 -11.80 -11.19 -7.28
CA ASP A 88 -13.19 -10.79 -7.13
C ASP A 88 -13.28 -9.65 -6.10
N PHE A 89 -12.93 -8.43 -6.52
CA PHE A 89 -13.12 -7.24 -5.71
C PHE A 89 -14.61 -6.89 -5.75
N LYS A 90 -15.33 -7.30 -4.70
CA LYS A 90 -16.65 -6.74 -4.40
C LYS A 90 -16.56 -5.22 -4.50
N LEU A 91 -17.37 -4.62 -5.36
CA LEU A 91 -17.47 -3.17 -5.52
C LEU A 91 -17.62 -2.52 -4.14
N LYS A 92 -16.58 -1.78 -3.72
CA LYS A 92 -16.61 -0.98 -2.49
C LYS A 92 -16.68 0.48 -2.87
N GLN A 93 -17.74 1.16 -2.45
CA GLN A 93 -17.82 2.61 -2.52
C GLN A 93 -16.94 3.22 -1.44
N TYR A 94 -16.15 4.21 -1.84
CA TYR A 94 -15.31 5.01 -0.96
C TYR A 94 -15.67 6.47 -1.14
N ASN A 95 -15.48 7.27 -0.09
CA ASN A 95 -15.86 8.67 -0.08
C ASN A 95 -14.95 9.52 -0.99
N THR A 96 -13.71 9.07 -1.21
CA THR A 96 -12.72 9.77 -2.03
C THR A 96 -11.91 8.79 -2.87
N LYS A 97 -11.35 9.28 -3.98
CA LYS A 97 -10.44 8.51 -4.85
C LYS A 97 -9.21 8.03 -4.08
N ILE A 98 -8.65 8.89 -3.23
CA ILE A 98 -7.46 8.55 -2.44
C ILE A 98 -7.77 7.45 -1.44
N GLN A 99 -8.93 7.50 -0.75
CA GLN A 99 -9.34 6.45 0.18
C GLN A 99 -9.51 5.11 -0.52
N GLY A 100 -10.15 5.09 -1.69
CA GLY A 100 -10.28 3.87 -2.47
C GLY A 100 -8.91 3.31 -2.87
N THR A 101 -8.02 4.19 -3.34
CA THR A 101 -6.71 3.78 -3.87
C THR A 101 -5.84 3.23 -2.76
N TRP A 102 -5.81 3.91 -1.63
CA TRP A 102 -5.16 3.44 -0.42
C TRP A 102 -5.68 2.07 0.03
N MET A 103 -7.00 1.87 0.03
CA MET A 103 -7.59 0.58 0.40
C MET A 103 -7.20 -0.54 -0.59
N ALA A 104 -7.19 -0.26 -1.89
CA ALA A 104 -6.76 -1.22 -2.90
C ALA A 104 -5.28 -1.60 -2.74
N VAL A 105 -4.40 -0.62 -2.51
CA VAL A 105 -2.98 -0.82 -2.20
C VAL A 105 -2.81 -1.71 -0.96
N VAL A 106 -3.54 -1.43 0.12
CA VAL A 106 -3.50 -2.25 1.34
C VAL A 106 -3.94 -3.69 1.06
N GLU A 107 -5.01 -3.88 0.29
CA GLU A 107 -5.53 -5.22 -0.05
C GLU A 107 -4.54 -5.99 -0.93
N PHE A 108 -3.93 -5.33 -1.91
CA PHE A 108 -2.84 -5.89 -2.71
C PHE A 108 -1.67 -6.36 -1.84
N ILE A 109 -1.13 -5.49 -0.97
CA ILE A 109 0.03 -5.82 -0.13
C ILE A 109 -0.29 -7.00 0.80
N LYS A 110 -1.50 -7.06 1.37
CA LYS A 110 -1.94 -8.18 2.22
C LYS A 110 -1.91 -9.51 1.45
N GLN A 111 -2.36 -9.52 0.21
CA GLN A 111 -2.36 -10.71 -0.61
C GLN A 111 -0.94 -11.08 -1.07
N TYR A 112 -0.17 -10.10 -1.52
CA TYR A 112 1.23 -10.26 -1.90
C TYR A 112 2.06 -10.89 -0.76
N ASN A 113 1.90 -10.40 0.46
CA ASN A 113 2.59 -10.92 1.63
C ASN A 113 2.13 -12.34 2.00
N LYS A 114 0.84 -12.67 1.81
CA LYS A 114 0.34 -14.05 1.97
C LYS A 114 0.94 -15.00 0.94
N THR A 115 1.04 -14.57 -0.32
CA THR A 115 1.64 -15.37 -1.41
C THR A 115 3.13 -15.58 -1.17
N LYS A 116 3.91 -14.54 -0.85
CA LYS A 116 5.34 -14.66 -0.50
C LYS A 116 5.59 -15.65 0.63
N LYS A 117 4.75 -15.66 1.68
CA LYS A 117 4.88 -16.60 2.80
C LYS A 117 4.67 -18.07 2.40
N LYS A 118 3.86 -18.34 1.35
CA LYS A 118 3.62 -19.71 0.88
C LYS A 118 4.79 -20.30 0.07
N PHE A 119 5.71 -19.48 -0.42
CA PHE A 119 6.80 -19.90 -1.33
C PHE A 119 8.21 -19.70 -0.74
N LYS A 120 8.34 -19.49 0.58
CA LYS A 120 9.65 -19.56 1.26
C LYS A 120 10.00 -21.03 1.51
N TYR A 121 10.87 -21.58 0.67
CA TYR A 121 11.59 -22.86 0.89
C TYR A 121 12.84 -22.61 1.75
#